data_AF-A0A959BJK6-F1
#
_entry.id   AF-A0A959BJK6-F1
#
_cell.length_a   1.000
_cell.length_b   1.000
_cell.length_c   1.000
_cell.angle_alpha   90.00
_cell.angle_beta   90.00
_cell.angle_gamma   90.00
#
_symmetry.space_group_name_H-M   'P 1'
#
loop_
_entity.id
_entity.type
_entity.pdbx_description
1 polymer ?
#
loop_
_entity_poly.entity_id
_entity_poly.type
_entity_poly.pdbx_seq_one_letter_code
_entity_poly.pdbx_strand_id
1 'polypeptide(L)' 'MKEGWVKIYSSVEEFKARIVEDILKQNGIESHILEKRDSAIPSLGESALYTPQEKAEAAMAILKKEQLIEED' A
#
# COMPACT_ATOMS: atom_id res chain seq x y z
N MET A 1 -4.70 -14.51 -7.58
CA MET A 1 -3.85 -13.93 -6.52
C MET A 1 -4.04 -14.80 -5.29
N LYS A 2 -2.95 -15.31 -4.70
CA LYS A 2 -3.02 -16.21 -3.54
C LYS A 2 -3.75 -15.50 -2.40
N GLU A 3 -4.76 -16.17 -1.86
CA GLU A 3 -5.49 -15.78 -0.66
C GLU A 3 -4.50 -15.40 0.45
N GLY A 4 -4.57 -14.17 0.96
CA GLY A 4 -3.72 -13.71 2.08
C GLY A 4 -3.00 -12.38 1.89
N TRP A 5 -3.11 -11.70 0.75
CA TRP A 5 -2.62 -10.31 0.59
C TRP A 5 -3.79 -9.35 0.54
N VAL A 6 -3.72 -8.27 1.30
CA VAL A 6 -4.77 -7.25 1.37
C VAL A 6 -4.22 -5.89 1.03
N LYS A 7 -5.04 -5.07 0.35
CA LYS A 7 -4.70 -3.69 0.03
C LYS A 7 -4.84 -2.84 1.29
N ILE A 8 -3.76 -2.17 1.69
CA ILE A 8 -3.73 -1.28 2.86
C ILE A 8 -3.63 0.20 2.47
N TYR A 9 -3.15 0.47 1.26
CA TYR A 9 -2.94 1.83 0.76
C TYR A 9 -3.10 1.83 -0.76
N SER A 10 -3.56 2.95 -1.32
CA SER A 10 -3.54 3.19 -2.76
C SER A 10 -3.43 4.68 -3.02
N SER A 11 -2.62 5.06 -3.99
CA SER A 11 -2.46 6.45 -4.38
C SER A 11 -2.13 6.55 -5.87
N VAL A 12 -2.58 7.64 -6.50
CA VAL A 12 -2.17 8.06 -7.85
C VAL A 12 -0.70 8.52 -7.88
N GLU A 13 -0.17 8.91 -6.72
CA GLU A 13 1.22 9.37 -6.58
C GLU A 13 2.14 8.18 -6.25
N GLU A 14 2.91 7.70 -7.22
CA GLU A 14 3.87 6.61 -7.05
C GLU A 14 4.84 6.88 -5.87
N PHE A 15 5.27 8.13 -5.72
CA PHE A 15 6.15 8.54 -4.64
C PHE A 15 5.56 8.29 -3.25
N LYS A 16 4.25 8.53 -3.06
CA LYS A 16 3.58 8.23 -1.79
C LYS A 16 3.56 6.73 -1.51
N ALA A 17 3.27 5.91 -2.52
CA ALA A 17 3.30 4.45 -2.36
C ALA A 17 4.70 3.94 -1.95
N ARG A 18 5.77 4.54 -2.49
CA ARG A 18 7.17 4.23 -2.12
C ARG A 18 7.52 4.64 -0.69
N ILE A 19 7.08 5.82 -0.24
CA ILE A 19 7.26 6.24 1.15
C ILE A 19 6.60 5.22 2.09
N VAL A 20 5.35 4.86 1.78
CA VAL A 20 4.58 3.93 2.60
C VAL A 20 5.26 2.55 2.64
N GLU A 21 5.73 2.04 1.50
CA GLU A 21 6.47 0.77 1.43
C GLU A 21 7.74 0.81 2.28
N ASP A 22 8.51 1.91 2.23
CA ASP A 22 9.75 2.05 2.99
C ASP A 22 9.48 2.08 4.50
N ILE A 23 8.47 2.83 4.94
CA ILE A 23 8.05 2.89 6.34
C ILE A 23 7.64 1.51 6.86
N LEU A 24 6.81 0.78 6.11
CA LEU A 24 6.38 -0.56 6.51
C LEU A 24 7.57 -1.52 6.59
N LYS A 25 8.46 -1.47 5.60
CA LYS A 25 9.69 -2.27 5.57
C LYS A 25 10.61 -1.97 6.75
N GLN A 26 10.78 -0.70 7.12
CA GLN A 26 11.54 -0.28 8.31
C GLN A 26 10.92 -0.82 9.61
N ASN A 27 9.60 -1.00 9.65
CA ASN A 27 8.87 -1.60 10.76
C ASN A 27 8.81 -3.15 10.70
N GLY A 28 9.51 -3.79 9.76
CA GLY A 28 9.53 -5.25 9.62
C GLY A 28 8.22 -5.84 9.07
N ILE A 29 7.47 -5.03 8.31
CA ILE A 29 6.27 -5.44 7.60
C ILE A 29 6.62 -5.62 6.12
N GLU A 30 6.32 -6.80 5.60
CA GLU A 30 6.48 -7.07 4.17
C GLU A 30 5.35 -6.40 3.40
N SER A 31 5.70 -5.54 2.46
CA SER A 31 4.75 -4.83 1.60
C SER A 31 5.25 -4.81 0.17
N HIS A 32 4.32 -4.84 -0.78
CA HIS A 32 4.61 -4.77 -2.21
C HIS A 32 3.72 -3.74 -2.88
N ILE A 33 4.36 -2.81 -3.61
CA ILE A 33 3.67 -1.91 -4.53
C ILE A 33 3.26 -2.69 -5.77
N LEU A 34 1.97 -2.64 -6.07
CA LEU A 34 1.37 -3.21 -7.26
C LEU A 34 0.82 -2.04 -8.09
N GLU A 35 1.61 -1.65 -9.09
CA GLU A 35 1.20 -0.66 -10.08
C GLU A 35 0.17 -1.29 -11.01
N LYS A 36 -1.05 -0.75 -11.03
CA LYS A 36 -2.07 -1.24 -11.95
C LYS A 36 -1.94 -0.51 -13.29
N ARG A 37 -0.86 -0.79 -14.02
CA ARG A 37 -0.75 -0.44 -15.45
C ARG A 37 -1.58 -1.42 -16.27
N ASP A 38 -2.91 -1.35 -16.11
CA ASP A 38 -3.82 -2.02 -17.03
C ASP A 38 -3.72 -1.29 -18.38
N SER A 39 -3.13 -1.94 -19.39
CA SER A 39 -2.93 -1.38 -20.74
C SER A 39 -4.24 -0.91 -21.43
N ALA A 40 -5.40 -1.15 -20.82
CA ALA A 40 -6.71 -0.75 -21.31
C ALA A 40 -7.16 0.66 -20.87
N ILE A 41 -6.66 1.22 -19.76
CA ILE A 41 -7.06 2.55 -19.26
C ILE A 41 -5.82 3.32 -18.77
N PRO A 42 -5.15 4.10 -19.65
CA PRO A 42 -3.90 4.80 -19.34
C PRO A 42 -4.03 5.92 -18.28
N SER A 43 -5.26 6.30 -17.91
CA SER A 43 -5.53 7.44 -17.02
C SER A 43 -5.67 7.07 -15.53
N LEU A 44 -5.65 5.77 -15.19
CA LEU A 44 -5.84 5.29 -13.81
C LEU A 44 -4.58 4.57 -13.30
N GLY A 45 -3.41 5.17 -13.54
CA GLY A 45 -2.13 4.67 -13.04
C GLY A 45 -2.02 4.87 -11.53
N GLU A 46 -2.74 4.07 -10.76
CA GLU A 46 -2.68 4.07 -9.31
C GLU A 46 -1.74 2.97 -8.82
N SER A 47 -0.86 3.36 -7.89
CA SER A 47 0.01 2.45 -7.16
C SER A 47 -0.72 2.01 -5.89
N ALA A 48 -1.05 0.72 -5.83
CA ALA A 48 -1.70 0.12 -4.68
C ALA A 48 -0.69 -0.70 -3.89
N LEU A 49 -0.63 -0.50 -2.57
CA LEU A 49 0.26 -1.23 -1.68
C LEU A 49 -0.49 -2.38 -1.01
N TYR A 50 0.12 -3.56 -1.08
CA TYR A 50 -0.40 -4.77 -0.50
C TYR A 50 0.55 -5.31 0.56
N THR A 51 0.00 -5.91 1.61
CA THR A 51 0.75 -6.59 2.67
C THR A 51 0.02 -7.90 3.01
N PRO A 52 0.70 -8.90 3.61
CA PRO A 52 0.03 -10.07 4.14
C PRO A 52 -1.07 -9.70 5.13
N GLN A 53 -2.20 -10.38 5.09
CA GLN A 53 -3.37 -10.13 5.94
C GLN A 53 -3.00 -10.17 7.44
N GLU A 54 -2.09 -11.06 7.83
CA GLU A 54 -1.57 -11.18 9.20
C GLU A 54 -0.85 -9.91 9.69
N LYS A 55 -0.33 -9.10 8.75
CA LYS A 55 0.39 -7.85 9.03
C LYS A 55 -0.45 -6.61 8.74
N ALA A 56 -1.63 -6.77 8.14
CA ALA A 56 -2.45 -5.67 7.66
C ALA A 56 -2.91 -4.72 8.77
N GLU A 57 -3.35 -5.25 9.91
CA GLU A 57 -3.74 -4.42 11.05
C GLU A 57 -2.57 -3.58 11.57
N ALA A 58 -1.39 -4.20 11.72
CA ALA A 58 -0.18 -3.50 12.16
C ALA A 58 0.25 -2.44 11.14
N ALA A 59 0.18 -2.77 9.84
CA ALA A 59 0.49 -1.85 8.77
C ALA A 59 -0.44 -0.63 8.82
N MET A 60 -1.76 -0.84 8.85
CA MET A 60 -2.74 0.24 8.95
C MET A 60 -2.52 1.11 10.19
N ALA A 61 -2.18 0.52 11.34
CA ALA A 61 -1.86 1.28 12.54
C ALA A 61 -0.64 2.19 12.37
N ILE A 62 0.41 1.72 11.69
CA ILE A 62 1.59 2.55 11.36
C ILE A 62 1.22 3.66 10.39
N LEU A 63 0.43 3.37 9.35
CA LEU A 63 0.02 4.38 8.36
C LEU A 63 -0.80 5.50 9.00
N LYS A 64 -1.70 5.14 9.93
CA LYS A 64 -2.46 6.10 10.74
C LYS A 64 -1.54 6.93 11.62
N LYS A 65 -0.59 6.28 12.31
CA LYS A 65 0.37 6.95 13.19
C LYS A 65 1.24 7.97 12.44
N GLU A 66 1.66 7.62 11.23
CA GLU A 66 2.44 8.49 10.34
C GLU A 66 1.58 9.50 9.56
N GLN A 67 0.26 9.55 9.80
CA GLN A 67 -0.70 10.44 9.11
C GLN A 67 -0.68 10.29 7.58
N LEU A 68 -0.38 9.08 7.08
CA LEU A 68 -0.36 8.76 5.65
C LEU A 68 -1.75 8.45 5.10
N ILE A 69 -2.69 8.13 5.99
CA ILE A 69 -4.10 7.92 5.71
C ILE A 69 -4.93 8.66 6.75
N GLU A 70 -5.99 9.33 6.30
CA GLU A 70 -6.97 9.97 7.18
C GLU A 70 -8.12 8.98 7.45
N GLU A 71 -8.60 8.89 8.69
CA GLU A 71 -9.88 8.24 8.99
C GLU A 71 -11.00 9.25 8.68
N ASP A 72 -11.87 8.92 7.72
CA ASP A 72 -13.17 9.57 7.51
C ASP A 72 -14.08 9.42 8.74
#